data_AF-A0A3A8P4K5-F1
#
_entry.id   AF-A0A3A8P4K5-F1
#
_cell.length_a   1.000
_cell.length_b   1.000
_cell.length_c   1.000
_cell.angle_alpha   90.00
_cell.angle_beta   90.00
_cell.angle_gamma   90.00
#
_symmetry.space_group_name_H-M   'P 1'
#
loop_
_entity.id
_entity.type
_entity.pdbx_description
1 polymer ?
#
loop_
_entity_poly.entity_id
_entity_poly.type
_entity_poly.pdbx_seq_one_letter_code
_entity_poly.pdbx_strand_id
1 'polypeptide(L)'
;MRRTAVAYLLETTPAEHLGLLRKRLHDEAQLMQLGGCAVCWAPRSFAEVYHERADVPAGTCSSERCRELWSEARNREGSWRQHVRTAGSEEAVHA
;
A
#
# COMPACT_ATOMS: atom_id res chain seq x y z
N MET A 1 -0.81 3.19 -18.82
CA MET A 1 -2.19 2.80 -18.44
C MET A 1 -2.27 2.23 -17.03
N ARG A 2 -1.52 1.18 -16.64
CA ARG A 2 -1.63 0.60 -15.29
C ARG A 2 -1.41 1.59 -14.14
N ARG A 3 -0.37 2.42 -14.18
CA ARG A 3 -0.09 3.44 -13.16
C ARG A 3 -1.30 4.35 -12.90
N THR A 4 -1.99 4.76 -13.96
CA THR A 4 -3.18 5.62 -13.89
C THR A 4 -4.34 4.88 -13.21
N ALA A 5 -4.59 3.62 -13.59
CA ALA A 5 -5.64 2.81 -12.95
C ALA A 5 -5.35 2.57 -11.46
N VAL A 6 -4.12 2.24 -11.11
CA VAL A 6 -3.71 2.06 -9.70
C VAL A 6 -3.83 3.37 -8.92
N ALA A 7 -3.41 4.51 -9.51
CA ALA A 7 -3.57 5.82 -8.87
C ALA A 7 -5.04 6.12 -8.57
N TYR A 8 -5.93 5.93 -9.54
CA TYR A 8 -7.37 6.09 -9.35
C TYR A 8 -7.90 5.20 -8.23
N LEU A 9 -7.55 3.91 -8.23
CA LEU A 9 -7.98 2.98 -7.17
C LEU A 9 -7.49 3.40 -5.78
N LEU A 10 -6.23 3.82 -5.66
CA LEU A 10 -5.67 4.29 -4.39
C LEU A 10 -6.35 5.59 -3.93
N GLU A 11 -6.66 6.49 -4.84
CA GLU A 11 -7.34 7.75 -4.55
C GLU A 11 -8.77 7.51 -4.03
N THR A 12 -9.57 6.73 -4.77
CA THR A 12 -11.00 6.54 -4.48
C THR A 12 -11.30 5.51 -3.40
N THR A 13 -10.32 4.70 -2.99
CA THR A 13 -10.54 3.69 -1.95
C THR A 13 -10.55 4.33 -0.56
N PRO A 14 -11.57 4.03 0.27
CA PRO A 14 -11.62 4.49 1.66
C PRO A 14 -10.41 4.04 2.48
N ALA A 15 -9.99 4.86 3.45
CA ALA A 15 -8.75 4.66 4.19
C ALA A 15 -8.70 3.32 4.96
N GLU A 16 -9.85 2.88 5.47
CA GLU A 16 -10.05 1.59 6.14
C GLU A 16 -9.79 0.38 5.22
N HIS A 17 -9.94 0.55 3.90
CA HIS A 17 -9.77 -0.50 2.91
C HIS A 17 -8.42 -0.44 2.17
N LEU A 18 -7.61 0.62 2.38
CA LEU A 18 -6.34 0.80 1.68
C LEU A 18 -5.34 -0.34 1.94
N GLY A 19 -5.29 -0.87 3.17
CA GLY A 19 -4.44 -2.01 3.49
C GLY A 19 -4.79 -3.25 2.65
N LEU A 20 -6.09 -3.53 2.47
CA LEU A 20 -6.58 -4.64 1.66
C LEU A 20 -6.30 -4.43 0.16
N LEU A 21 -6.53 -3.22 -0.35
CA LEU A 21 -6.23 -2.88 -1.73
C LEU A 21 -4.73 -3.04 -2.02
N ARG A 22 -3.85 -2.51 -1.16
CA ARG A 22 -2.40 -2.63 -1.34
C ARG A 22 -1.95 -4.09 -1.34
N LYS A 23 -2.50 -4.93 -0.46
CA LYS A 23 -2.25 -6.37 -0.47
C LYS A 23 -2.67 -7.00 -1.81
N ARG A 24 -3.89 -6.72 -2.28
CA ARG A 24 -4.39 -7.27 -3.55
C ARG A 24 -3.55 -6.85 -4.76
N LEU A 25 -3.13 -5.59 -4.82
CA LEU A 25 -2.25 -5.08 -5.89
C LEU A 25 -0.86 -5.73 -5.85
N HIS A 26 -0.34 -6.01 -4.66
CA HIS A 26 0.89 -6.76 -4.51
C HIS A 26 0.74 -8.20 -4.99
N ASP A 27 -0.29 -8.91 -4.56
CA ASP A 27 -0.54 -10.31 -4.95
C ASP A 27 -0.76 -10.43 -6.47
N GLU A 28 -1.51 -9.49 -7.06
CA GLU A 28 -1.68 -9.39 -8.51
C GLU A 28 -0.33 -9.18 -9.22
N ALA A 29 0.56 -8.35 -8.68
CA ALA A 29 1.88 -8.17 -9.26
C ALA A 29 2.71 -9.44 -9.21
N GLN A 30 2.66 -10.22 -8.12
CA GLN A 30 3.38 -11.51 -8.04
C GLN A 30 2.92 -12.51 -9.10
N LEU A 31 1.63 -12.50 -9.44
CA LEU A 31 1.06 -13.37 -10.49
C LEU A 31 1.50 -12.95 -11.89
N MET A 32 1.60 -11.64 -12.14
CA MET A 32 1.93 -11.11 -13.46
C MET A 32 3.43 -11.07 -13.73
N GLN A 33 4.22 -10.80 -12.69
CA GLN A 33 5.67 -10.76 -12.73
C GLN A 33 6.18 -11.07 -11.31
N LEU A 34 6.78 -12.24 -11.11
CA LEU A 34 7.32 -12.60 -9.80
C LEU A 34 8.31 -11.53 -9.33
N GLY A 35 8.10 -11.01 -8.13
CA GLY A 35 8.86 -9.88 -7.59
C GLY A 35 8.58 -8.54 -8.27
N GLY A 36 7.49 -8.39 -9.02
CA GLY A 36 7.14 -7.18 -9.76
C GLY A 36 6.58 -6.06 -8.89
N CYS A 37 6.60 -4.85 -9.43
CA CYS A 37 6.00 -3.68 -8.79
C CYS A 37 4.47 -3.77 -8.78
N ALA A 38 3.83 -3.63 -7.62
CA ALA A 38 2.39 -3.55 -7.41
C ALA A 38 1.69 -2.47 -8.26
N VAL A 39 2.40 -1.36 -8.52
CA VAL A 39 1.85 -0.19 -9.24
C VAL A 39 1.97 -0.32 -10.77
N CYS A 40 3.07 -0.89 -11.28
CA CYS A 40 3.34 -0.88 -12.73
C CYS A 40 3.83 -2.20 -13.31
N TRP A 41 3.94 -3.26 -12.50
CA TRP A 41 4.49 -4.58 -12.85
C TRP A 41 5.93 -4.60 -13.37
N ALA A 42 6.61 -3.45 -13.41
CA ALA A 42 8.02 -3.41 -13.74
C ALA A 42 8.80 -4.35 -12.80
N PRO A 43 9.79 -5.10 -13.33
CA PRO A 43 10.65 -5.93 -12.52
C PRO A 43 11.32 -5.07 -11.46
N ARG A 44 11.45 -5.61 -10.25
CA ARG A 44 12.24 -5.01 -9.18
C ARG A 44 13.59 -5.72 -9.14
N SER A 45 14.61 -4.97 -8.79
CA SER A 45 15.94 -5.50 -8.50
C SER A 45 15.89 -6.42 -7.28
N PHE A 46 16.85 -7.34 -7.20
CA PHE A 46 16.96 -8.25 -6.06
C PHE A 46 17.03 -7.50 -4.73
N ALA A 47 17.76 -6.38 -4.66
CA ALA A 47 17.86 -5.55 -3.46
C ALA A 47 16.49 -5.02 -2.99
N GLU A 48 15.63 -4.61 -3.93
CA GLU A 48 14.27 -4.11 -3.62
C GLU A 48 13.36 -5.22 -3.09
N VAL A 49 13.55 -6.47 -3.52
CA VAL A 49 12.77 -7.63 -3.04
C VAL A 49 13.33 -8.18 -1.73
N TYR A 50 14.66 -8.22 -1.59
CA TYR A 50 15.33 -8.82 -0.43
C TYR A 50 15.04 -8.09 0.89
N HIS A 51 14.88 -6.77 0.85
CA HIS A 51 14.54 -5.97 2.03
C HIS A 51 13.04 -5.95 2.36
N GLU A 52 12.21 -6.62 1.55
CA GLU A 52 10.78 -6.67 1.74
C GLU A 52 10.42 -7.59 2.93
N ARG A 53 9.75 -7.03 3.94
CA ARG A 53 9.21 -7.84 5.04
C ARG A 53 7.86 -8.40 4.60
N ALA A 54 7.61 -9.68 4.88
CA ALA A 54 6.34 -10.35 4.58
C ALA A 54 5.13 -9.58 5.14
N ASP A 55 5.29 -8.95 6.31
CA ASP A 55 4.21 -8.25 7.00
C ASP A 55 3.92 -6.85 6.43
N VAL A 56 4.89 -6.22 5.74
CA VAL A 56 4.75 -4.88 5.17
C VAL A 56 5.49 -4.82 3.84
N PRO A 57 4.90 -5.36 2.75
CA PRO A 57 5.55 -5.33 1.46
C PRO A 57 5.71 -3.88 0.97
N ALA A 58 6.96 -3.50 0.65
CA ALA A 58 7.28 -2.23 0.02
C ALA A 58 6.60 -2.12 -1.36
N GLY A 59 6.39 -3.24 -2.05
CA GLY A 59 5.51 -3.40 -3.21
C GLY A 59 5.90 -2.61 -4.47
N THR A 60 6.92 -1.75 -4.44
CA THR A 60 7.20 -0.82 -5.55
C THR A 60 8.60 -0.98 -6.12
N CYS A 61 8.76 -0.60 -7.39
CA CYS A 61 10.08 -0.33 -7.97
C CYS A 61 10.61 1.06 -7.57
N SER A 62 11.85 1.37 -7.96
CA SER A 62 12.56 2.64 -7.70
C SER A 62 11.94 3.88 -8.36
N SER A 63 10.96 3.73 -9.26
CA SER A 63 10.26 4.86 -9.84
C SER A 63 9.61 5.71 -8.76
N GLU A 64 9.99 6.99 -8.69
CA GLU A 64 9.48 7.97 -7.71
C GLU A 64 7.95 7.97 -7.68
N ARG A 65 7.31 8.09 -8.84
CA ARG A 65 5.84 8.06 -8.94
C ARG A 65 5.20 6.81 -8.32
N CYS A 66 5.83 5.63 -8.43
CA CYS A 66 5.28 4.41 -7.81
C CYS A 66 5.44 4.46 -6.28
N ARG A 67 6.57 4.96 -5.80
CA ARG A 67 6.85 5.10 -4.36
C ARG A 67 5.94 6.14 -3.71
N GLU A 68 5.68 7.26 -4.37
CA GLU A 68 4.76 8.31 -3.92
C GLU A 68 3.35 7.77 -3.74
N LEU A 69 2.77 7.18 -4.79
CA LEU A 69 1.43 6.59 -4.75
C LEU A 69 1.29 5.59 -3.59
N TRP A 70 2.30 4.75 -3.40
CA TRP A 70 2.29 3.73 -2.35
C TRP A 70 2.42 4.33 -0.94
N SER A 71 3.29 5.33 -0.80
CA SER A 71 3.53 6.00 0.49
C SER A 71 2.34 6.86 0.91
N GLU A 72 1.71 7.57 -0.03
CA GLU A 72 0.49 8.34 0.21
C GLU A 72 -0.66 7.46 0.70
N ALA A 73 -0.88 6.32 0.04
CA ALA A 73 -1.86 5.34 0.47
C ALA A 73 -1.56 4.78 1.88
N ARG A 74 -0.28 4.47 2.18
CA ARG A 74 0.13 4.05 3.53
C ARG A 74 -0.08 5.11 4.58
N ASN A 75 0.19 6.38 4.26
CA ASN A 75 0.03 7.49 5.20
C ASN A 75 -1.45 7.75 5.50
N ARG A 76 -2.32 7.71 4.48
CA ARG A 76 -3.77 7.81 4.65
C ARG A 76 -4.32 6.68 5.53
N GLU A 77 -3.90 5.44 5.29
CA GLU A 77 -4.24 4.30 6.15
C GLU A 77 -3.73 4.48 7.58
N GLY A 78 -2.47 4.91 7.74
CA GLY A 78 -1.84 5.14 9.04
C GLY A 78 -2.56 6.20 9.87
N SER A 79 -2.94 7.32 9.24
CA SER A 79 -3.72 8.39 9.86
C SER A 79 -5.10 7.89 10.30
N TRP A 80 -5.80 7.14 9.45
CA TRP A 80 -7.08 6.53 9.83
C TRP A 80 -6.94 5.58 11.02
N ARG A 81 -5.95 4.67 11.00
CA ARG A 81 -5.67 3.77 12.13
C ARG A 81 -5.30 4.52 13.41
N GLN A 82 -4.68 5.70 13.30
CA GLN A 82 -4.40 6.53 14.46
C GLN A 82 -5.67 7.15 15.02
N HIS A 83 -6.53 7.74 14.18
CA HIS A 83 -7.81 8.30 14.61
C HIS A 83 -8.72 7.25 15.26
N VAL A 84 -8.85 6.06 14.67
CA VAL A 84 -9.66 4.97 15.24
C VAL A 84 -9.13 4.52 16.59
N ARG A 85 -7.81 4.42 16.76
CA ARG A 85 -7.20 4.06 18.05
C ARG A 85 -7.44 5.12 19.11
N THR A 86 -7.33 6.40 18.76
CA THR A 86 -7.63 7.50 19.69
C THR A 86 -9.10 7.50 20.09
N ALA A 87 -10.03 7.42 19.13
CA ALA A 87 -11.47 7.39 19.41
C ALA A 87 -11.87 6.20 20.30
N GLY A 88 -11.37 5.00 20.00
CA GLY A 88 -11.64 3.81 20.83
C GLY A 88 -11.00 3.85 22.22
N SER A 89 -9.92 4.64 22.41
CA SER A 89 -9.31 4.85 23.72
C SER A 89 -10.11 5.84 24.57
N GLU A 90 -10.74 6.85 23.95
CA GLU A 90 -11.59 7.83 24.65
C GLU A 90 -12.91 7.20 25.13
N GLU A 91 -13.52 6.34 24.31
CA GLU A 91 -14.72 5.57 24.69
C GLU A 91 -14.44 4.60 25.86
N ALA A 92 -13.25 3.99 25.90
CA ALA A 92 -12.84 3.10 26.99
C ALA A 92 -12.52 3.83 28.32
N VAL A 93 -12.25 5.13 28.27
CA VAL A 93 -11.99 5.97 29.46
C VAL A 93 -13.28 6.62 30.00
N HIS A 94 -14.37 6.59 29.24
CA HIS A 94 -15.68 7.16 29.62
C HIS A 94 -16.77 6.12 29.88
N ALA A 95 -16.44 4.82 29.82
CA ALA A 95 -17.28 3.69 30.23
C ALA A 95 -16.91 3.22 31.64
#